data_AF-Q02A12-F1
#
_entry.id   AF-Q02A12-F1
#
_cell.length_a   1.000
_cell.length_b   1.000
_cell.length_c   1.000
_cell.angle_alpha   90.00
_cell.angle_beta   90.00
_cell.angle_gamma   90.00
#
_symmetry.space_group_name_H-M   'P 1'
#
loop_
_entity.id
_entity.type
_entity.pdbx_description
1 polymer ?
#
loop_
_entity_poly.entity_id
_entity_poly.type
_entity_poly.pdbx_seq_one_letter_code
_entity_poly.pdbx_strand_id
1 'polypeptide(L)'
;MPKRTVLALALLASCACKAPEEGHMKVIIGAVLIDGLGGPPLTNSVVVISGDRIRAAGPASTVPIPAEADKIDGSGRFLVPALVAVAPTIQGQDEAALTKAREAHQPAIGRAATLSETEWMIDHGASGIVGVIQDTEALDPEFLAKLRDLRITFAPALAGGSNEVGKRNTLRLFHAGVPLALAAGVDPQREMELLVDAGIPPLDAIVAGTRNSAAALQDPQRGTIQPGKLANLLVLSAPPGEDIRNLSRVALRITSGTFPQ
;
A
#
# COMPACT_ATOMS: atom_id res chain seq x y z
N MET A 1 -43.45 -63.71 20.26
CA MET A 1 -42.52 -62.96 19.39
C MET A 1 -42.79 -61.47 19.56
N PRO A 2 -41.86 -60.69 20.12
CA PRO A 2 -42.12 -59.34 20.61
C PRO A 2 -41.80 -58.27 19.55
N LYS A 3 -42.64 -57.23 19.44
CA LYS A 3 -42.28 -55.98 18.75
C LYS A 3 -41.61 -55.06 19.77
N ARG A 4 -40.30 -54.89 19.63
CA ARG A 4 -39.47 -53.99 20.45
C ARG A 4 -39.63 -52.55 19.94
N THR A 5 -40.22 -51.70 20.77
CA THR A 5 -40.24 -50.24 20.58
C THR A 5 -38.86 -49.70 20.96
N VAL A 6 -38.11 -49.16 20.00
CA VAL A 6 -36.83 -48.49 20.24
C VAL A 6 -37.10 -46.99 20.37
N LEU A 7 -36.88 -46.46 21.57
CA LEU A 7 -36.92 -45.03 21.88
C LEU A 7 -35.56 -44.43 21.53
N ALA A 8 -35.49 -43.64 20.46
CA ALA A 8 -34.27 -42.93 20.08
C ALA A 8 -34.16 -41.62 20.88
N LEU A 9 -33.20 -41.57 21.81
CA LEU A 9 -32.84 -40.39 22.57
C LEU A 9 -31.92 -39.51 21.71
N ALA A 10 -32.45 -38.40 21.18
CA ALA A 10 -31.66 -37.43 20.43
C ALA A 10 -30.79 -36.59 21.38
N LEU A 11 -29.48 -36.85 21.40
CA LEU A 11 -28.50 -35.95 22.01
C LEU A 11 -28.38 -34.69 21.14
N LEU A 12 -28.87 -33.56 21.65
CA LEU A 12 -28.56 -32.22 21.14
C LEU A 12 -27.11 -31.91 21.48
N ALA A 13 -26.20 -32.16 20.53
CA ALA A 13 -24.84 -31.64 20.58
C ALA A 13 -24.88 -30.13 20.32
N SER A 14 -24.88 -29.34 21.39
CA SER A 14 -24.65 -27.90 21.32
C SER A 14 -23.23 -27.66 20.82
N CYS A 15 -23.10 -27.38 19.51
CA CYS A 15 -21.95 -26.67 18.98
C CYS A 15 -21.91 -25.29 19.64
N ALA A 16 -21.23 -25.20 20.79
CA ALA A 16 -20.73 -23.93 21.27
C ALA A 16 -19.70 -23.47 20.24
N CYS A 17 -20.12 -22.63 19.29
CA CYS A 17 -19.21 -21.77 18.54
C CYS A 17 -18.46 -20.95 19.60
N LYS A 18 -17.26 -21.40 19.96
CA LYS A 18 -16.32 -20.59 20.74
C LYS A 18 -16.16 -19.30 19.95
N ALA A 19 -16.66 -18.19 20.49
CA ALA A 19 -16.38 -16.88 19.91
C ALA A 19 -14.86 -16.79 19.73
N PRO A 20 -14.35 -16.26 18.60
CA PRO A 20 -12.92 -16.11 18.43
C PRO A 20 -12.40 -15.40 19.68
N GLU A 21 -11.45 -16.02 20.39
CA GLU A 21 -10.79 -15.40 21.53
C GLU A 21 -10.41 -13.99 21.09
N GLU A 22 -11.00 -12.98 21.73
CA GLU A 22 -10.62 -11.59 21.53
C GLU A 22 -9.17 -11.48 22.01
N GLY A 23 -8.23 -11.80 21.11
CA GLY A 23 -6.82 -11.68 21.39
C GLY A 23 -6.53 -10.26 21.86
N HIS A 24 -5.58 -10.11 22.80
CA HIS A 24 -5.23 -8.83 23.39
C HIS A 24 -5.16 -7.73 22.32
N MET A 25 -6.11 -6.80 22.39
CA MET A 25 -6.21 -5.70 21.44
C MET A 25 -5.29 -4.58 21.84
N LYS A 26 -4.72 -3.92 20.84
CA LYS A 26 -3.93 -2.70 21.02
C LYS A 26 -4.63 -1.56 20.31
N VAL A 27 -4.69 -0.39 20.94
CA VAL A 27 -5.39 0.77 20.39
C VAL A 27 -4.49 1.98 20.42
N ILE A 28 -4.28 2.61 19.26
CA ILE A 28 -3.58 3.89 19.15
C ILE A 28 -4.64 5.00 19.18
N ILE A 29 -4.49 5.97 20.08
CA ILE A 29 -5.49 7.01 20.35
C ILE A 29 -4.86 8.39 20.16
N GLY A 30 -5.53 9.29 19.44
CA GLY A 30 -5.17 10.71 19.38
C GLY A 30 -4.16 11.10 18.29
N ALA A 31 -3.61 10.13 17.53
CA ALA A 31 -2.70 10.42 16.42
C ALA A 31 -3.40 11.14 15.26
N VAL A 32 -2.61 11.86 14.47
CA VAL A 32 -3.01 12.31 13.13
C VAL A 32 -2.87 11.13 12.17
N LEU A 33 -3.98 10.63 11.64
CA LEU A 33 -4.03 9.49 10.75
C LEU A 33 -3.89 9.92 9.28
N ILE A 34 -2.90 9.38 8.59
CA ILE A 34 -2.75 9.44 7.13
C ILE A 34 -2.95 8.02 6.65
N ASP A 35 -4.15 7.68 6.21
CA ASP A 35 -4.60 6.29 6.00
C ASP A 35 -4.14 5.65 4.68
N GLY A 36 -3.47 6.41 3.81
CA GLY A 36 -3.05 5.97 2.47
C GLY A 36 -4.15 6.04 1.40
N LEU A 37 -5.33 6.59 1.71
CA LEU A 37 -6.42 6.77 0.72
C LEU A 37 -6.30 8.07 -0.09
N GLY A 38 -5.35 8.95 0.24
CA GLY A 38 -5.17 10.24 -0.44
C GLY A 38 -6.16 11.32 -0.01
N GLY A 39 -6.94 11.06 1.04
CA GLY A 39 -7.75 12.08 1.70
C GLY A 39 -6.91 12.97 2.62
N PRO A 40 -7.51 14.05 3.16
CA PRO A 40 -6.85 14.89 4.16
C PRO A 40 -6.52 14.08 5.42
N PRO A 41 -5.40 14.39 6.12
CA PRO A 41 -5.08 13.75 7.39
C PRO A 41 -6.19 13.94 8.43
N LEU A 42 -6.51 12.87 9.16
CA LEU A 42 -7.54 12.88 10.19
C LEU A 42 -6.91 13.12 11.57
N THR A 43 -7.21 14.26 12.19
CA THR A 43 -6.80 14.57 13.55
C THR A 43 -7.61 13.80 14.59
N ASN A 44 -7.01 13.49 15.74
CA ASN A 44 -7.67 12.81 16.86
C ASN A 44 -8.34 11.48 16.44
N SER A 45 -7.53 10.61 15.84
CA SER A 45 -7.96 9.30 15.35
C SER A 45 -7.90 8.22 16.43
N VAL A 46 -8.63 7.13 16.21
CA VAL A 46 -8.50 5.87 16.94
C VAL A 46 -8.28 4.75 15.93
N VAL A 47 -7.23 3.94 16.16
CA VAL A 47 -6.94 2.74 15.37
C VAL A 47 -6.87 1.54 16.30
N VAL A 48 -7.79 0.60 16.12
CA VAL A 48 -7.93 -0.64 16.91
C VAL A 48 -7.29 -1.78 16.12
N ILE A 49 -6.34 -2.46 16.75
CA ILE A 49 -5.61 -3.60 16.21
C ILE A 49 -5.97 -4.85 17.02
N SER A 50 -6.33 -5.92 16.33
CA SER A 50 -6.70 -7.22 16.90
C SER A 50 -5.87 -8.29 16.21
N GLY A 51 -4.95 -8.91 16.95
CA GLY A 51 -3.95 -9.82 16.35
C GLY A 51 -3.11 -9.07 15.31
N ASP A 52 -3.07 -9.59 14.09
CA ASP A 52 -2.33 -9.01 12.96
C ASP A 52 -3.15 -8.00 12.14
N ARG A 53 -4.42 -7.77 12.48
CA ARG A 53 -5.38 -7.02 11.67
C ARG A 53 -5.80 -5.70 12.31
N ILE A 54 -6.08 -4.72 11.45
CA ILE A 54 -6.83 -3.52 11.83
C ILE A 54 -8.29 -3.92 11.97
N ARG A 55 -8.86 -3.78 13.17
CA ARG A 55 -10.29 -4.00 13.44
C ARG A 55 -11.12 -2.77 13.06
N ALA A 56 -10.63 -1.57 13.39
CA ALA A 56 -11.27 -0.31 13.09
C ALA A 56 -10.25 0.83 13.00
N ALA A 57 -10.52 1.83 12.16
CA ALA A 57 -9.72 3.05 12.05
C ALA A 57 -10.66 4.21 11.69
N GLY A 58 -10.49 5.36 12.34
CA GLY A 58 -11.34 6.52 12.09
C GLY A 58 -11.35 7.54 13.23
N PRO A 59 -12.30 8.50 13.22
CA PRO A 59 -12.38 9.53 14.24
C PRO A 59 -12.64 8.95 15.62
N ALA A 60 -12.02 9.53 16.67
CA ALA A 60 -12.28 9.11 18.05
C ALA A 60 -13.75 9.25 18.47
N SER A 61 -14.52 10.11 17.80
CA SER A 61 -15.95 10.28 18.03
C SER A 61 -16.81 9.13 17.51
N THR A 62 -16.29 8.29 16.62
CA THR A 62 -17.05 7.22 15.96
C THR A 62 -16.50 5.83 16.20
N VAL A 63 -15.21 5.69 16.49
CA VAL A 63 -14.57 4.40 16.72
C VAL A 63 -14.56 4.07 18.22
N PRO A 64 -15.26 3.02 18.67
CA PRO A 64 -15.27 2.65 20.08
C PRO A 64 -13.92 2.07 20.49
N ILE A 65 -13.47 2.45 21.69
CA ILE A 65 -12.24 1.94 22.30
C ILE A 65 -12.63 0.78 23.25
N PRO A 66 -12.22 -0.47 22.99
CA PRO A 66 -12.47 -1.58 23.90
C PRO A 66 -11.85 -1.33 25.28
N ALA A 67 -12.57 -1.70 26.35
CA ALA A 67 -12.15 -1.42 27.73
C ALA A 67 -10.84 -2.15 28.10
N GLU A 68 -10.72 -3.40 27.67
CA GLU A 68 -9.61 -4.33 27.96
C GLU A 68 -8.42 -4.17 27.00
N ALA A 69 -8.45 -3.20 26.08
CA ALA A 69 -7.36 -3.02 25.13
C ALA A 69 -6.17 -2.29 25.77
N ASP A 70 -4.96 -2.68 25.37
CA ASP A 70 -3.75 -1.92 25.67
C ASP A 70 -3.78 -0.60 24.89
N LYS A 71 -3.85 0.52 25.61
CA LYS A 71 -3.97 1.84 25.02
C LYS A 71 -2.59 2.45 24.81
N ILE A 72 -2.40 3.03 23.64
CA ILE A 72 -1.17 3.69 23.22
C ILE A 72 -1.53 5.14 22.90
N ASP A 73 -0.88 6.06 23.60
CA ASP A 73 -1.03 7.49 23.35
C ASP A 73 -0.30 7.86 22.04
N GLY A 74 -1.10 8.26 21.06
CA GLY A 74 -0.66 8.76 19.77
C GLY A 74 -0.68 10.28 19.68
N SER A 75 -0.98 11.00 20.77
CA SER A 75 -1.04 12.46 20.77
C SER A 75 0.28 13.08 20.30
N GLY A 76 0.19 14.06 19.39
CA GLY A 76 1.37 14.67 18.77
C GLY A 76 2.15 13.76 17.80
N ARG A 77 1.61 12.58 17.46
CA ARG A 77 2.19 11.64 16.50
C ARG A 77 1.38 11.55 15.21
N PHE A 78 2.02 11.01 14.19
CA PHE A 78 1.42 10.78 12.87
C PHE A 78 1.43 9.29 12.56
N LEU A 79 0.27 8.72 12.26
CA LEU A 79 0.12 7.30 11.97
C LEU A 79 -0.07 7.09 10.47
N VAL A 80 0.82 6.32 9.86
CA VAL A 80 0.83 6.04 8.41
C VAL A 80 0.98 4.54 8.13
N PRO A 81 0.50 4.01 6.98
CA PRO A 81 0.86 2.66 6.55
C PRO A 81 2.37 2.53 6.34
N ALA A 82 2.92 1.36 6.62
CA ALA A 82 4.28 1.04 6.19
C ALA A 82 4.36 1.03 4.66
N LEU A 83 5.50 1.47 4.13
CA LEU A 83 5.75 1.51 2.69
C LEU A 83 5.72 0.10 2.08
N VAL A 84 5.25 0.02 0.85
CA VAL A 84 5.23 -1.15 -0.03
C VAL A 84 6.03 -0.78 -1.28
N ALA A 85 6.99 -1.62 -1.66
CA ALA A 85 7.82 -1.40 -2.83
C ALA A 85 7.56 -2.45 -3.91
N VAL A 86 7.57 -2.02 -5.16
CA VAL A 86 7.25 -2.82 -6.35
C VAL A 86 8.55 -3.20 -7.05
N ALA A 87 8.79 -4.51 -7.20
CA ALA A 87 9.91 -5.03 -7.98
C ALA A 87 9.43 -5.48 -9.38
N PRO A 88 10.25 -5.31 -10.43
CA PRO A 88 9.93 -5.88 -11.74
C PRO A 88 10.00 -7.41 -11.67
N THR A 89 9.00 -8.07 -12.24
CA THR A 89 8.96 -9.53 -12.42
C THR A 89 9.48 -9.95 -13.80
N ILE A 90 9.58 -9.00 -14.73
CA ILE A 90 9.94 -9.23 -16.13
C ILE A 90 11.12 -8.33 -16.50
N GLN A 91 12.15 -8.92 -17.10
CA GLN A 91 13.38 -8.24 -17.52
C GLN A 91 13.50 -8.27 -19.04
N GLY A 92 13.89 -7.13 -19.62
CA GLY A 92 14.00 -7.01 -21.08
C GLY A 92 12.67 -7.22 -21.79
N GLN A 93 12.72 -7.27 -23.13
CA GLN A 93 11.53 -7.44 -23.97
C GLN A 93 11.14 -8.92 -24.09
N ASP A 94 10.75 -9.53 -22.96
CA ASP A 94 10.37 -10.95 -22.87
C ASP A 94 8.84 -11.13 -22.97
N GLU A 95 8.36 -11.30 -24.20
CA GLU A 95 6.94 -11.50 -24.51
C GLU A 95 6.37 -12.81 -23.93
N ALA A 96 7.21 -13.85 -23.83
CA ALA A 96 6.80 -15.13 -23.27
C ALA A 96 6.55 -15.00 -21.75
N ALA A 97 7.40 -14.26 -21.04
CA ALA A 97 7.20 -13.96 -19.63
C ALA A 97 5.95 -13.10 -19.38
N LEU A 98 5.71 -12.09 -20.21
CA LEU A 98 4.49 -11.27 -20.17
C LEU A 98 3.23 -12.13 -20.36
N THR A 99 3.24 -12.99 -21.38
CA THR A 99 2.12 -13.91 -21.66
C THR A 99 1.88 -14.85 -20.49
N LYS A 100 2.93 -15.45 -19.95
CA LYS A 100 2.84 -16.36 -18.80
C LYS A 100 2.27 -15.67 -17.56
N ALA A 101 2.72 -14.45 -17.24
CA ALA A 101 2.21 -13.69 -16.10
C ALA A 101 0.71 -13.41 -16.24
N ARG A 102 0.28 -12.99 -17.45
CA ARG A 102 -1.12 -12.74 -17.76
C ARG A 102 -1.98 -13.99 -17.64
N GLU A 103 -1.56 -15.12 -18.19
CA GLU A 103 -2.27 -16.41 -18.08
C GLU A 103 -2.38 -16.87 -16.62
N ALA A 104 -1.32 -16.65 -15.84
CA ALA A 104 -1.31 -16.92 -14.39
C ALA A 104 -2.12 -15.90 -13.56
N HIS A 105 -2.71 -14.87 -14.18
CA HIS A 105 -3.39 -13.75 -13.52
C HIS A 105 -2.50 -13.07 -12.46
N GLN A 106 -1.19 -13.03 -12.73
CA GLN A 106 -0.21 -12.37 -11.88
C GLN A 106 0.13 -10.98 -12.44
N PRO A 107 0.55 -10.03 -11.58
CA PRO A 107 1.06 -8.75 -12.04
C PRO A 107 2.25 -8.94 -13.00
N ALA A 108 2.08 -8.49 -14.23
CA ALA A 108 3.13 -8.40 -15.23
C ALA A 108 3.81 -7.03 -15.07
N ILE A 109 4.94 -6.98 -14.36
CA ILE A 109 5.64 -5.73 -14.06
C ILE A 109 6.99 -5.75 -14.76
N GLY A 110 7.11 -4.93 -15.81
CA GLY A 110 8.30 -4.85 -16.64
C GLY A 110 9.31 -3.83 -16.09
N ARG A 111 10.59 -4.06 -16.38
CA ARG A 111 11.62 -3.03 -16.25
C ARG A 111 11.83 -2.29 -17.57
N ALA A 112 11.72 -0.97 -17.57
CA ALA A 112 11.97 -0.13 -18.75
C ALA A 112 12.69 1.17 -18.36
N ALA A 113 13.64 1.62 -19.19
CA ALA A 113 14.44 2.82 -18.97
C ALA A 113 14.32 3.86 -20.11
N THR A 114 13.57 3.52 -21.16
CA THR A 114 13.32 4.41 -22.30
C THR A 114 11.82 4.48 -22.61
N LEU A 115 11.41 5.50 -23.37
CA LEU A 115 10.03 5.60 -23.86
C LEU A 115 9.68 4.38 -24.73
N SER A 116 10.55 4.02 -25.67
CA SER A 116 10.33 2.89 -26.61
C SER A 116 10.20 1.55 -25.88
N GLU A 117 11.06 1.27 -24.89
CA GLU A 117 10.91 0.06 -24.06
C GLU A 117 9.61 0.06 -23.26
N THR A 118 9.20 1.22 -22.75
CA THR A 118 7.95 1.35 -22.01
C THR A 118 6.75 1.07 -22.91
N GLU A 119 6.68 1.72 -24.08
CA GLU A 119 5.63 1.50 -25.07
C GLU A 119 5.51 0.02 -25.44
N TRP A 120 6.65 -0.61 -25.73
CA TRP A 120 6.70 -2.03 -26.03
C TRP A 120 6.13 -2.88 -24.88
N MET A 121 6.53 -2.62 -23.63
CA MET A 121 6.01 -3.37 -22.48
C MET A 121 4.48 -3.25 -22.38
N ILE A 122 3.94 -2.04 -22.58
CA ILE A 122 2.50 -1.80 -22.50
C ILE A 122 1.75 -2.49 -23.65
N ASP A 123 2.29 -2.43 -24.87
CA ASP A 123 1.71 -3.11 -26.05
C ASP A 123 1.64 -4.63 -25.87
N HIS A 124 2.55 -5.20 -25.09
CA HIS A 124 2.62 -6.64 -24.84
C HIS A 124 2.00 -7.04 -23.49
N GLY A 125 1.24 -6.14 -22.88
CA GLY A 125 0.35 -6.46 -21.75
C GLY A 125 0.98 -6.34 -20.36
N ALA A 126 2.07 -5.58 -20.20
CA ALA A 126 2.54 -5.20 -18.88
C ALA A 126 1.46 -4.37 -18.16
N SER A 127 1.28 -4.67 -16.87
CA SER A 127 0.35 -3.98 -15.95
C SER A 127 1.04 -2.92 -15.09
N GLY A 128 2.37 -2.92 -15.08
CA GLY A 128 3.17 -1.92 -14.38
C GLY A 128 4.58 -1.83 -14.92
N ILE A 129 5.23 -0.72 -14.63
CA ILE A 129 6.59 -0.42 -15.07
C ILE A 129 7.42 -0.03 -13.85
N VAL A 130 8.61 -0.59 -13.72
CA VAL A 130 9.65 -0.12 -12.81
C VAL A 130 10.78 0.47 -13.63
N GLY A 131 11.13 1.72 -13.36
CA GLY A 131 12.20 2.44 -14.06
C GLY A 131 11.78 3.87 -14.39
N VAL A 132 12.57 4.58 -15.19
CA VAL A 132 12.36 6.01 -15.46
C VAL A 132 12.54 6.31 -16.94
N ILE A 133 11.57 7.01 -17.54
CA ILE A 133 11.67 7.52 -18.91
C ILE A 133 12.43 8.84 -18.86
N GLN A 134 13.67 8.84 -19.34
CA GLN A 134 14.57 9.99 -19.26
C GLN A 134 15.38 10.24 -20.53
N ASP A 135 15.10 9.48 -21.59
CA ASP A 135 15.67 9.56 -22.93
C ASP A 135 14.93 10.57 -23.83
N THR A 136 13.81 11.14 -23.36
CA THR A 136 13.00 12.12 -24.09
C THR A 136 12.43 13.20 -23.19
N GLU A 137 12.38 14.44 -23.70
CA GLU A 137 11.73 15.59 -23.06
C GLU A 137 10.23 15.68 -23.36
N ALA A 138 9.67 14.78 -24.16
CA ALA A 138 8.26 14.79 -24.53
C ALA A 138 7.64 13.42 -24.25
N LEU A 139 6.52 13.44 -23.50
CA LEU A 139 5.61 12.30 -23.39
C LEU A 139 4.35 12.67 -24.16
N ASP A 140 4.03 11.88 -25.18
CA ASP A 140 2.84 12.08 -26.00
C ASP A 140 1.57 12.00 -25.13
N PRO A 141 0.64 12.98 -25.21
CA PRO A 141 -0.66 12.89 -24.55
C PRO A 141 -1.44 11.60 -24.83
N GLU A 142 -1.36 11.04 -26.03
CA GLU A 142 -2.01 9.76 -26.36
C GLU A 142 -1.38 8.60 -25.60
N PHE A 143 -0.05 8.57 -25.49
CA PHE A 143 0.66 7.59 -24.68
C PHE A 143 0.26 7.70 -23.20
N LEU A 144 0.20 8.93 -22.65
CA LEU A 144 -0.23 9.16 -21.27
C LEU A 144 -1.69 8.72 -21.03
N ALA A 145 -2.59 9.02 -21.97
CA ALA A 145 -3.98 8.58 -21.91
C ALA A 145 -4.07 7.04 -21.92
N LYS A 146 -3.30 6.37 -22.78
CA LYS A 146 -3.20 4.91 -22.84
C LYS A 146 -2.76 4.31 -21.50
N LEU A 147 -1.72 4.86 -20.86
CA LEU A 147 -1.27 4.40 -19.54
C LEU A 147 -2.38 4.50 -18.48
N ARG A 148 -3.09 5.62 -18.45
CA ARG A 148 -4.21 5.85 -17.52
C ARG A 148 -5.37 4.90 -17.78
N ASP A 149 -5.77 4.75 -19.04
CA ASP A 149 -6.96 3.97 -19.43
C ASP A 149 -6.72 2.47 -19.21
N LEU A 150 -5.48 1.99 -19.42
CA LEU A 150 -5.05 0.64 -19.08
C LEU A 150 -4.73 0.45 -17.57
N ARG A 151 -4.80 1.52 -16.78
CA ARG A 151 -4.46 1.53 -15.35
C ARG A 151 -3.04 1.01 -15.05
N ILE A 152 -2.09 1.37 -15.90
CA ILE A 152 -0.69 1.03 -15.70
C ILE A 152 -0.19 1.72 -14.43
N THR A 153 0.43 0.96 -13.53
CA THR A 153 1.13 1.56 -12.40
C THR A 153 2.59 1.82 -12.76
N PHE A 154 3.06 3.05 -12.54
CA PHE A 154 4.43 3.45 -12.85
C PHE A 154 5.22 3.64 -11.55
N ALA A 155 6.19 2.79 -11.30
CA ALA A 155 7.12 2.88 -10.18
C ALA A 155 8.44 3.51 -10.65
N PRO A 156 8.57 4.85 -10.61
CA PRO A 156 9.83 5.49 -10.93
C PRO A 156 10.93 5.00 -9.98
N ALA A 157 12.15 4.90 -10.52
CA ALA A 157 13.34 4.50 -9.79
C ALA A 157 14.36 5.66 -9.82
N LEU A 158 13.93 6.86 -9.41
CA LEU A 158 14.71 8.09 -9.50
C LEU A 158 16.03 7.99 -8.71
N ALA A 159 16.00 7.35 -7.55
CA ALA A 159 17.14 7.10 -6.69
C ALA A 159 18.16 6.12 -7.31
N GLY A 160 17.81 5.44 -8.41
CA GLY A 160 18.72 4.60 -9.20
C GLY A 160 19.67 5.37 -10.12
N GLY A 161 19.68 6.71 -10.07
CA GLY A 161 20.56 7.56 -10.89
C GLY A 161 19.83 8.37 -11.98
N SER A 162 18.58 8.77 -11.75
CA SER A 162 17.82 9.60 -12.69
C SER A 162 18.38 11.01 -12.82
N ASN A 163 18.23 11.58 -14.01
CA ASN A 163 18.46 13.01 -14.27
C ASN A 163 17.17 13.85 -14.08
N GLU A 164 17.26 15.15 -14.38
CA GLU A 164 16.14 16.10 -14.30
C GLU A 164 15.01 15.82 -15.31
N VAL A 165 15.31 15.21 -16.46
CA VAL A 165 14.29 14.79 -17.44
C VAL A 165 13.40 13.71 -16.82
N GLY A 166 14.01 12.74 -16.15
CA GLY A 166 13.28 11.68 -15.45
C GLY A 166 12.32 12.23 -14.40
N LYS A 167 12.74 13.20 -13.58
CA LYS A 167 11.86 13.89 -12.62
C LYS A 167 10.69 14.59 -13.31
N ARG A 168 10.96 15.38 -14.36
CA ARG A 168 9.91 16.07 -15.13
C ARG A 168 8.90 15.09 -15.72
N ASN A 169 9.37 13.96 -16.24
CA ASN A 169 8.52 12.94 -16.82
C ASN A 169 7.70 12.21 -15.75
N THR A 170 8.26 11.94 -14.57
CA THR A 170 7.50 11.44 -13.41
C THR A 170 6.38 12.40 -13.02
N LEU A 171 6.63 13.71 -12.98
CA LEU A 171 5.59 14.70 -12.70
C LEU A 171 4.49 14.73 -13.77
N ARG A 172 4.86 14.59 -15.05
CA ARG A 172 3.88 14.52 -16.16
C ARG A 172 3.00 13.28 -16.08
N LEU A 173 3.57 12.12 -15.76
CA LEU A 173 2.82 10.88 -15.52
C LEU A 173 1.78 11.09 -14.41
N PHE A 174 2.20 11.70 -13.29
CA PHE A 174 1.31 12.03 -12.18
C PHE A 174 0.17 12.97 -12.60
N HIS A 175 0.49 14.08 -13.27
CA HIS A 175 -0.54 15.02 -13.74
C HIS A 175 -1.50 14.42 -14.76
N ALA A 176 -1.06 13.43 -15.53
CA ALA A 176 -1.92 12.68 -16.45
C ALA A 176 -2.85 11.68 -15.75
N GLY A 177 -2.70 11.48 -14.43
CA GLY A 177 -3.49 10.53 -13.65
C GLY A 177 -2.97 9.09 -13.74
N VAL A 178 -1.72 8.88 -14.17
CA VAL A 178 -1.08 7.57 -14.10
C VAL A 178 -0.71 7.29 -12.65
N PRO A 179 -1.18 6.17 -12.04
CA PRO A 179 -0.82 5.83 -10.67
C PRO A 179 0.70 5.67 -10.52
N LEU A 180 1.31 6.50 -9.67
CA LEU A 180 2.70 6.30 -9.27
C LEU A 180 2.80 5.24 -8.16
N ALA A 181 3.92 4.52 -8.10
CA ALA A 181 4.25 3.59 -7.03
C ALA A 181 5.71 3.76 -6.57
N LEU A 182 6.10 3.08 -5.49
CA LEU A 182 7.47 3.07 -4.99
C LEU A 182 8.25 1.89 -5.60
N ALA A 183 9.38 2.15 -6.27
CA ALA A 183 10.23 1.11 -6.80
C ALA A 183 11.03 0.38 -5.70
N ALA A 184 11.16 -0.94 -5.83
CA ALA A 184 12.09 -1.75 -5.06
C ALA A 184 13.49 -1.73 -5.69
N GLY A 185 14.51 -2.07 -4.91
CA GLY A 185 15.91 -2.12 -5.38
C GLY A 185 16.63 -0.77 -5.38
N VAL A 186 15.95 0.30 -4.95
CA VAL A 186 16.53 1.61 -4.64
C VAL A 186 16.28 1.95 -3.17
N ASP A 187 16.95 2.99 -2.65
CA ASP A 187 16.66 3.47 -1.29
C ASP A 187 15.24 4.09 -1.24
N PRO A 188 14.30 3.50 -0.48
CA PRO A 188 12.93 3.96 -0.44
C PRO A 188 12.81 5.37 0.16
N GLN A 189 13.64 5.72 1.14
CA GLN A 189 13.59 7.05 1.74
C GLN A 189 13.99 8.11 0.70
N ARG A 190 15.08 7.84 -0.02
CA ARG A 190 15.56 8.73 -1.07
C ARG A 190 14.59 8.82 -2.25
N GLU A 191 13.94 7.72 -2.64
CA GLU A 191 12.93 7.74 -3.70
C GLU A 191 11.75 8.64 -3.35
N MET A 192 11.24 8.56 -2.12
CA MET A 192 10.13 9.41 -1.66
C MET A 192 10.51 10.89 -1.64
N GLU A 193 11.74 11.21 -1.25
CA GLU A 193 12.27 12.57 -1.37
C GLU A 193 12.34 13.05 -2.82
N LEU A 194 12.79 12.19 -3.74
CA LEU A 194 12.91 12.52 -5.17
C LEU A 194 11.56 12.66 -5.86
N LEU A 195 10.54 11.92 -5.43
CA LEU A 195 9.16 12.15 -5.88
C LEU A 195 8.70 13.56 -5.48
N VAL A 196 8.94 13.97 -4.24
CA VAL A 196 8.55 15.31 -3.77
C VAL A 196 9.38 16.40 -4.46
N ASP A 197 10.68 16.18 -4.64
CA ASP A 197 11.57 17.07 -5.39
C ASP A 197 11.16 17.19 -6.87
N ALA A 198 10.60 16.13 -7.46
CA ALA A 198 10.00 16.17 -8.80
C ALA A 198 8.67 16.96 -8.85
N GLY A 199 8.11 17.37 -7.71
CA GLY A 199 6.88 18.17 -7.62
C GLY A 199 5.63 17.36 -7.20
N ILE A 200 5.78 16.09 -6.84
CA ILE A 200 4.66 15.28 -6.32
C ILE A 200 4.35 15.73 -4.88
N PRO A 201 3.09 16.03 -4.53
CA PRO A 201 2.76 16.41 -3.15
C PRO A 201 3.13 15.29 -2.15
N PRO A 202 3.60 15.61 -0.93
CA PRO A 202 4.05 14.59 0.02
C PRO A 202 3.01 13.52 0.37
N LEU A 203 1.73 13.90 0.48
CA LEU A 203 0.66 12.94 0.74
C LEU A 203 0.41 12.01 -0.46
N ASP A 204 0.56 12.52 -1.69
CA ASP A 204 0.48 11.70 -2.91
C ASP A 204 1.68 10.76 -3.03
N ALA A 205 2.87 11.19 -2.62
CA ALA A 205 4.03 10.30 -2.51
C ALA A 205 3.76 9.15 -1.52
N ILE A 206 3.14 9.43 -0.36
CA ILE A 206 2.72 8.38 0.59
C ILE A 206 1.72 7.43 -0.06
N VAL A 207 0.72 7.92 -0.81
CA VAL A 207 -0.22 7.07 -1.57
C VAL A 207 0.51 6.20 -2.58
N ALA A 208 1.49 6.76 -3.30
CA ALA A 208 2.32 6.03 -4.25
C ALA A 208 3.05 4.87 -3.56
N GLY A 209 3.77 5.17 -2.48
CA GLY A 209 4.53 4.19 -1.71
C GLY A 209 3.71 3.27 -0.80
N THR A 210 2.37 3.34 -0.82
CA THR A 210 1.51 2.49 0.01
C THR A 210 0.40 1.85 -0.81
N ARG A 211 -0.74 2.53 -1.00
CA ARG A 211 -1.92 2.00 -1.68
C ARG A 211 -1.62 1.59 -3.11
N ASN A 212 -0.95 2.44 -3.88
CA ASN A 212 -0.72 2.17 -5.30
C ASN A 212 0.29 1.03 -5.48
N SER A 213 1.38 1.02 -4.71
CA SER A 213 2.30 -0.12 -4.68
C SER A 213 1.62 -1.44 -4.30
N ALA A 214 0.77 -1.45 -3.27
CA ALA A 214 0.01 -2.65 -2.89
C ALA A 214 -0.96 -3.09 -3.99
N ALA A 215 -1.62 -2.14 -4.67
CA ALA A 215 -2.50 -2.41 -5.80
C ALA A 215 -1.75 -3.00 -7.01
N ALA A 216 -0.57 -2.47 -7.34
CA ALA A 216 0.29 -3.00 -8.41
C ALA A 216 0.71 -4.44 -8.15
N LEU A 217 0.96 -4.78 -6.88
CA LEU A 217 1.27 -6.15 -6.46
C LEU A 217 0.04 -7.04 -6.29
N GLN A 218 -1.18 -6.52 -6.53
CA GLN A 218 -2.44 -7.19 -6.22
C GLN A 218 -2.49 -7.74 -4.78
N ASP A 219 -1.94 -6.98 -3.82
CA ASP A 219 -1.94 -7.30 -2.39
C ASP A 219 -3.06 -6.51 -1.68
N PRO A 220 -4.28 -7.07 -1.54
CA PRO A 220 -5.38 -6.37 -0.90
C PRO A 220 -5.19 -6.20 0.61
N GLN A 221 -4.20 -6.87 1.21
CA GLN A 221 -4.02 -6.90 2.65
C GLN A 221 -3.22 -5.70 3.18
N ARG A 222 -2.53 -4.96 2.30
CA ARG A 222 -1.60 -3.88 2.68
C ARG A 222 -1.95 -2.55 2.01
N GLY A 223 -1.12 -1.54 2.28
CA GLY A 223 -1.12 -0.25 1.58
C GLY A 223 -2.09 0.80 2.13
N THR A 224 -3.02 0.45 3.01
CA THR A 224 -3.91 1.44 3.66
C THR A 224 -4.26 1.03 5.08
N ILE A 225 -4.66 2.00 5.91
CA ILE A 225 -5.13 1.76 7.28
C ILE A 225 -6.65 1.61 7.24
N GLN A 226 -7.13 0.38 7.01
CA GLN A 226 -8.56 0.07 6.87
C GLN A 226 -8.92 -1.23 7.60
N PRO A 227 -10.18 -1.39 8.06
CA PRO A 227 -10.64 -2.65 8.65
C PRO A 227 -10.32 -3.87 7.78
N GLY A 228 -9.83 -4.94 8.41
CA GLY A 228 -9.47 -6.21 7.77
C GLY A 228 -8.07 -6.26 7.14
N LYS A 229 -7.38 -5.12 6.99
CA LYS A 229 -5.99 -5.07 6.49
C LYS A 229 -4.98 -5.41 7.59
N LEU A 230 -3.79 -5.82 7.17
CA LEU A 230 -2.67 -6.08 8.07
C LEU A 230 -2.25 -4.78 8.76
N ALA A 231 -1.99 -4.87 10.06
CA ALA A 231 -1.45 -3.78 10.86
C ALA A 231 0.06 -3.63 10.62
N ASN A 232 0.42 -3.16 9.42
CA ASN A 232 1.76 -2.72 9.04
C ASN A 232 1.79 -1.19 9.08
N LEU A 233 2.22 -0.62 10.20
CA LEU A 233 2.03 0.79 10.51
C LEU A 233 3.33 1.43 11.01
N LEU A 234 3.47 2.72 10.75
CA LEU A 234 4.51 3.56 11.33
C LEU A 234 3.85 4.68 12.13
N VAL A 235 4.27 4.85 13.37
CA VAL A 235 4.00 6.04 14.17
C VAL A 235 5.22 6.94 14.05
N LEU A 236 5.03 8.13 13.52
CA LEU A 236 6.09 9.11 13.27
C LEU A 236 6.04 10.22 14.32
N SER A 237 7.21 10.78 14.61
CA SER A 237 7.38 11.88 15.56
C SER A 237 7.23 13.28 14.94
N ALA A 238 7.01 13.37 13.63
CA ALA A 238 6.91 14.61 12.89
C ALA A 238 6.00 14.43 11.64
N PRO A 239 5.37 15.50 11.12
CA PRO A 239 4.40 15.44 10.04
C PRO A 239 5.06 15.09 8.68
N PRO A 240 4.76 13.93 8.07
CA PRO A 240 5.32 13.59 6.76
C PRO A 240 4.64 14.36 5.61
N GLY A 241 3.47 14.96 5.86
CA GLY A 241 2.78 15.83 4.90
C GLY A 241 3.43 17.21 4.74
N GLU A 242 4.18 17.67 5.73
CA GLU A 242 4.95 18.93 5.68
C GLU A 242 6.36 18.69 5.11
N ASP A 243 6.99 17.58 5.49
CA ASP A 243 8.29 17.17 5.00
C ASP A 243 8.38 15.65 4.93
N ILE A 244 8.49 15.12 3.71
CA ILE A 244 8.52 13.67 3.45
C ILE A 244 9.71 12.97 4.12
N ARG A 245 10.77 13.72 4.48
CA ARG A 245 11.92 13.19 5.25
C ARG A 245 11.51 12.67 6.63
N ASN A 246 10.37 13.13 7.15
CA ASN A 246 9.83 12.68 8.43
C ASN A 246 9.39 11.21 8.45
N LEU A 247 9.30 10.53 7.29
CA LEU A 247 9.11 9.07 7.23
C LEU A 247 10.23 8.29 7.95
N SER A 248 11.43 8.86 8.04
CA SER A 248 12.57 8.28 8.78
C SER A 248 12.46 8.47 10.30
N ARG A 249 11.61 9.39 10.78
CA ARG A 249 11.49 9.76 12.19
C ARG A 249 10.50 8.87 12.94
N VAL A 250 10.71 7.56 12.82
CA VAL A 250 9.85 6.50 13.36
C VAL A 250 9.98 6.44 14.88
N ALA A 251 8.87 6.67 15.57
CA ALA A 251 8.74 6.50 17.02
C ALA A 251 8.36 5.07 17.39
N LEU A 252 7.54 4.44 16.56
CA LEU A 252 7.07 3.07 16.74
C LEU A 252 6.79 2.46 15.37
N ARG A 253 7.27 1.23 15.15
CA ARG A 253 6.96 0.42 13.97
C ARG A 253 6.13 -0.77 14.40
N ILE A 254 5.03 -1.02 13.70
CA ILE A 254 4.14 -2.15 13.94
C ILE A 254 4.16 -3.01 12.69
N THR A 255 4.49 -4.28 12.84
CA THR A 255 4.58 -5.23 11.72
C THR A 255 3.65 -6.40 12.01
N SER A 256 2.65 -6.61 11.17
CA SER A 256 1.61 -7.62 11.35
C SER A 256 1.03 -7.60 12.78
N GLY A 257 0.73 -6.39 13.28
CA GLY A 257 0.17 -6.18 14.62
C GLY A 257 1.13 -6.40 15.79
N THR A 258 2.38 -6.77 15.53
CA THR A 258 3.41 -6.91 16.57
C THR A 258 4.05 -5.55 16.85
N PHE A 259 4.14 -5.22 18.14
CA PHE A 259 4.78 -4.02 18.66
C PHE A 259 6.17 -4.41 19.18
N PRO A 260 7.23 -3.63 18.92
CA PRO A 260 8.54 -3.83 19.54
C PRO A 260 8.41 -3.78 21.07
N GLN A 261 9.18 -4.64 21.73
CA GLN A 261 9.28 -4.70 23.20
C GLN A 261 10.07 -3.52 23.75
#